data_AF-A0A7D9J292-F1
#
_entry.id   AF-A0A7D9J292-F1
#
_cell.length_a   1.000
_cell.length_b   1.000
_cell.length_c   1.000
_cell.angle_alpha   90.00
_cell.angle_beta   90.00
_cell.angle_gamma   90.00
#
_symmetry.space_group_name_H-M   'P 1'
#
loop_
_entity.id
_entity.type
_entity.pdbx_description
1 polymer ?
#
loop_
_entity_poly.entity_id
_entity_poly.type
_entity_poly.pdbx_seq_one_letter_code
_entity_poly.pdbx_strand_id
1 'polypeptide(L)'
;MAVTVAARRLIGAYNRDCEYDILKDSMFELEKVFDDFCVINEEYEFIVSDEKYAEHRVVNGEDIMTYRDNVKRCYEEARSVFVSVKTTIQQKARQQSAGPVKVALKNDICRIHELITVVDESFKLENVNMAALQLDKNDLQSILNIICDNMAKLGSIETQEQGNLIQEDVDAIIRAVYNCIRKINLFLHEQQAFVKSLHIENSTFPSETNTPPETINTMSPPGNQHQHPPENTETINTMSPPGNQHQHTPENTETINTMSPPGNQHQHPPETINTNTPPDINTNTPPEDTDTINTMSPPETNTPPETISTTSPS
;
A
#
# COMPACT_ATOMS: atom_id res chain seq x y z
N MET A 1 -22.54 4.31 -34.38
CA MET A 1 -23.13 3.04 -33.88
C MET A 1 -22.16 2.18 -33.06
N ALA A 2 -20.86 2.10 -33.42
CA ALA A 2 -19.89 1.25 -32.70
C ALA A 2 -19.84 1.52 -31.18
N VAL A 3 -19.76 2.79 -30.77
CA VAL A 3 -19.78 3.20 -29.35
C VAL A 3 -21.01 2.66 -28.62
N THR A 4 -22.22 2.85 -29.16
CA THR A 4 -23.46 2.39 -28.54
C THR A 4 -23.53 0.86 -28.43
N VAL A 5 -22.90 0.13 -29.34
CA VAL A 5 -22.79 -1.34 -29.26
C VAL A 5 -21.81 -1.75 -28.17
N ALA A 6 -20.61 -1.17 -28.13
CA ALA A 6 -19.60 -1.43 -27.11
C ALA A 6 -20.11 -1.07 -25.70
N ALA A 7 -20.78 0.07 -25.54
CA ALA A 7 -21.38 0.50 -24.28
C ALA A 7 -22.42 -0.49 -23.78
N ARG A 8 -23.34 -0.95 -24.65
CA ARG A 8 -24.33 -2.00 -24.31
C ARG A 8 -23.66 -3.33 -23.98
N ARG A 9 -22.54 -3.66 -24.62
CA ARG A 9 -21.78 -4.88 -24.34
C ARG A 9 -21.17 -4.84 -22.94
N LEU A 10 -20.55 -3.71 -22.56
CA LEU A 10 -20.01 -3.47 -21.22
C LEU A 10 -21.11 -3.52 -20.16
N ILE A 11 -22.20 -2.77 -20.34
CA ILE A 11 -23.35 -2.78 -19.41
C ILE A 11 -23.97 -4.19 -19.31
N GLY A 12 -24.10 -4.88 -20.44
CA GLY A 12 -24.60 -6.25 -20.46
C GLY A 12 -23.66 -7.23 -19.74
N ALA A 13 -22.35 -7.07 -19.85
CA ALA A 13 -21.37 -7.87 -19.09
C ALA A 13 -21.48 -7.57 -17.59
N TYR A 14 -21.66 -6.30 -17.21
CA TYR A 14 -21.90 -5.91 -15.83
C TYR A 14 -23.18 -6.55 -15.26
N ASN A 15 -24.30 -6.47 -15.99
CA ASN A 15 -25.58 -7.04 -15.56
C ASN A 15 -25.58 -8.58 -15.46
N ARG A 16 -24.59 -9.24 -16.05
CA ARG A 16 -24.39 -10.69 -15.95
C ARG A 16 -23.36 -11.08 -14.89
N ASP A 17 -22.92 -10.12 -14.07
CA ASP A 17 -21.89 -10.30 -13.06
C ASP A 17 -20.61 -10.94 -13.63
N CYS A 18 -20.22 -10.55 -14.85
CA CYS A 18 -18.98 -11.02 -15.45
C CYS A 18 -17.75 -10.61 -14.62
N GLU A 19 -16.68 -11.39 -14.74
CA GLU A 19 -15.41 -11.12 -14.06
C GLU A 19 -14.84 -9.74 -14.42
N TYR A 20 -14.09 -9.15 -13.49
CA TYR A 20 -13.52 -7.81 -13.66
C TYR A 20 -12.60 -7.70 -14.88
N ASP A 21 -11.87 -8.75 -15.23
CA ASP A 21 -11.00 -8.75 -16.41
C ASP A 21 -11.82 -8.63 -17.70
N ILE A 22 -12.97 -9.31 -17.78
CA ILE A 22 -13.91 -9.20 -18.92
C ILE A 22 -14.49 -7.77 -18.99
N LEU A 23 -14.83 -7.18 -17.85
CA LEU A 23 -15.30 -5.79 -17.79
C LEU A 23 -14.21 -4.80 -18.21
N LYS A 24 -12.97 -5.06 -17.82
CA LYS A 24 -11.81 -4.24 -18.16
C LYS A 24 -11.52 -4.28 -19.67
N ASP A 25 -11.56 -5.47 -20.27
CA ASP A 25 -11.40 -5.63 -21.71
C ASP A 25 -12.53 -4.94 -22.48
N SER A 26 -13.77 -5.06 -21.99
CA SER A 26 -14.93 -4.38 -22.56
C SER A 26 -14.84 -2.85 -22.44
N MET A 27 -14.28 -2.34 -21.33
CA MET A 27 -14.02 -0.90 -21.15
C MET A 27 -12.93 -0.42 -22.11
N PHE A 28 -11.85 -1.19 -22.28
CA PHE A 28 -10.78 -0.85 -23.22
C PHE A 28 -11.30 -0.80 -24.68
N GLU A 29 -12.15 -1.76 -25.07
CA GLU A 29 -12.82 -1.72 -26.37
C GLU A 29 -13.70 -0.46 -26.51
N LEU A 30 -14.47 -0.11 -25.46
CA LEU A 30 -15.31 1.08 -25.44
C LEU A 30 -14.50 2.38 -25.57
N GLU A 31 -13.38 2.53 -24.84
CA GLU A 31 -12.50 3.71 -24.95
C GLU A 31 -11.96 3.86 -26.36
N LYS A 32 -11.45 2.76 -26.93
CA LYS A 32 -10.92 2.77 -28.30
C LYS A 32 -11.96 3.22 -29.32
N VAL A 33 -13.16 2.64 -29.32
CA VAL A 33 -14.20 3.02 -30.30
C VAL A 33 -14.75 4.43 -30.06
N PHE A 34 -14.67 4.93 -28.84
CA PHE A 34 -15.06 6.31 -28.52
C PHE A 34 -14.01 7.32 -28.99
N ASP A 35 -12.73 7.01 -28.85
CA ASP A 35 -11.64 7.82 -29.40
C ASP A 35 -11.73 7.89 -30.92
N ASP A 36 -11.92 6.73 -31.59
CA ASP A 36 -12.16 6.67 -33.04
C ASP A 36 -13.38 7.51 -33.45
N PHE A 37 -14.46 7.47 -32.66
CA PHE A 37 -15.64 8.30 -32.89
C PHE A 37 -15.34 9.80 -32.77
N CYS A 38 -14.53 10.22 -31.79
CA CYS A 38 -14.17 11.62 -31.61
C CYS A 38 -13.39 12.14 -32.82
N VAL A 39 -12.39 11.39 -33.30
CA VAL A 39 -11.61 11.74 -34.49
C VAL A 39 -12.51 11.86 -35.73
N ILE A 40 -13.35 10.86 -35.98
CA ILE A 40 -14.27 10.88 -37.14
C ILE A 40 -15.27 12.04 -37.02
N ASN A 41 -15.79 12.31 -35.82
CA ASN A 41 -16.76 13.39 -35.61
C ASN A 41 -16.14 14.75 -35.91
N GLU A 42 -14.90 15.00 -35.51
CA GLU A 42 -14.18 16.25 -35.83
C GLU A 42 -14.01 16.45 -37.34
N GLU A 43 -13.59 15.41 -38.06
CA GLU A 43 -13.48 15.44 -39.53
C GLU A 43 -14.84 15.66 -40.20
N TYR A 44 -15.87 15.00 -39.68
CA TYR A 44 -17.23 15.09 -40.22
C TYR A 44 -17.85 16.46 -39.99
N GLU A 45 -17.69 17.04 -38.80
CA GLU A 45 -18.15 18.39 -38.43
C GLU A 45 -17.56 19.45 -39.36
N PHE A 46 -16.29 19.29 -39.75
CA PHE A 46 -15.65 20.16 -40.73
C PHE A 46 -16.33 20.08 -42.11
N ILE A 47 -16.69 18.88 -42.57
CA ILE A 47 -17.32 18.68 -43.89
C ILE A 47 -18.74 19.26 -43.92
N VAL A 48 -19.55 18.98 -42.90
CA VAL A 48 -20.98 19.40 -42.87
C VAL A 48 -21.18 20.87 -42.50
N SER A 49 -20.10 21.58 -42.17
CA SER A 49 -20.09 23.03 -41.99
C SER A 49 -20.27 23.80 -43.31
N ASP A 50 -19.94 23.19 -44.45
CA ASP A 50 -20.26 23.75 -45.76
C ASP A 50 -21.75 23.50 -46.07
N GLU A 51 -22.46 24.56 -46.45
CA GLU A 51 -23.89 24.53 -46.76
C GLU A 51 -24.21 23.59 -47.93
N LYS A 52 -23.23 23.31 -48.80
CA LYS A 52 -23.34 22.32 -49.87
C LYS A 52 -23.58 20.89 -49.36
N TYR A 53 -23.24 20.61 -48.11
CA TYR A 53 -23.39 19.29 -47.48
C TYR A 53 -24.38 19.34 -46.30
N ALA A 54 -25.26 20.35 -46.24
CA ALA A 54 -26.22 20.49 -45.14
C ALA A 54 -27.18 19.31 -45.01
N GLU A 55 -27.48 18.60 -46.11
CA GLU A 55 -28.28 17.37 -46.12
C GLU A 55 -27.67 16.22 -45.31
N HIS A 56 -26.35 16.26 -45.10
CA HIS A 56 -25.63 15.28 -44.29
C HIS A 56 -25.66 15.59 -42.79
N ARG A 57 -26.25 16.71 -42.36
CA ARG A 57 -26.41 17.00 -40.92
C ARG A 57 -27.37 16.04 -40.20
N VAL A 58 -28.05 15.16 -40.92
CA VAL A 58 -28.93 14.13 -40.36
C VAL A 58 -28.27 12.75 -40.44
N VAL A 59 -28.05 12.12 -39.28
CA VAL A 59 -27.47 10.79 -39.13
C VAL A 59 -28.50 9.89 -38.45
N ASN A 60 -28.90 8.79 -39.09
CA ASN A 60 -29.93 7.87 -38.59
C ASN A 60 -31.29 8.54 -38.25
N GLY A 61 -31.64 9.59 -38.98
CA GLY A 61 -32.88 10.34 -38.74
C GLY A 61 -32.82 11.34 -37.57
N GLU A 62 -31.65 11.49 -36.94
CA GLU A 62 -31.40 12.51 -35.92
C GLU A 62 -30.49 13.59 -36.47
N ASP A 63 -30.67 14.83 -36.00
CA ASP A 63 -29.67 15.87 -36.22
C ASP A 63 -28.33 15.46 -35.59
N ILE A 64 -27.23 15.84 -36.23
CA ILE A 64 -25.86 15.49 -35.85
C ILE A 64 -25.54 15.81 -34.38
N MET A 65 -26.06 16.93 -33.86
CA MET A 65 -25.86 17.32 -32.47
C MET A 65 -26.57 16.35 -31.53
N THR A 66 -27.80 15.95 -31.88
CA THR A 66 -28.58 14.97 -31.12
C THR A 66 -27.90 13.60 -31.13
N TYR A 67 -27.42 13.15 -32.30
CA TYR A 67 -26.69 11.89 -32.42
C TYR A 67 -25.40 11.90 -31.58
N ARG A 68 -24.64 12.99 -31.60
CA ARG A 68 -23.43 13.17 -30.79
C ARG A 68 -23.73 13.09 -29.30
N ASP A 69 -24.76 13.80 -28.84
CA ASP A 69 -25.17 13.79 -27.44
C ASP A 69 -25.63 12.40 -27.00
N ASN A 70 -26.36 11.68 -27.86
CA ASN A 70 -26.75 10.29 -27.63
C ASN A 70 -25.53 9.37 -27.47
N VAL A 71 -24.54 9.48 -28.36
CA VAL A 71 -23.30 8.69 -28.29
C VAL A 71 -22.51 8.98 -27.02
N LYS A 72 -22.32 10.27 -26.70
CA LYS A 72 -21.59 10.71 -25.50
C LYS A 72 -22.27 10.24 -24.22
N ARG A 73 -23.60 10.35 -24.13
CA ARG A 73 -24.39 9.85 -22.99
C ARG A 73 -24.20 8.35 -22.79
N CYS A 74 -24.28 7.55 -23.87
CA CYS A 74 -24.09 6.10 -23.79
C CYS A 74 -22.70 5.74 -23.26
N TYR A 75 -21.67 6.45 -23.73
CA TYR A 75 -20.29 6.28 -23.25
C TYR A 75 -20.16 6.62 -21.76
N GLU A 76 -20.66 7.79 -21.35
CA GLU A 76 -20.56 8.26 -19.96
C GLU A 76 -21.30 7.35 -18.98
N GLU A 77 -22.48 6.85 -19.36
CA GLU A 77 -23.25 5.89 -18.57
C GLU A 77 -22.46 4.59 -18.36
N ALA A 78 -21.97 3.98 -19.44
CA ALA A 78 -21.22 2.73 -19.38
C ALA A 78 -19.89 2.89 -18.62
N ARG A 79 -19.20 4.03 -18.80
CA ARG A 79 -18.00 4.38 -18.03
C ARG A 79 -18.28 4.55 -16.54
N SER A 80 -19.40 5.21 -16.18
CA SER A 80 -19.81 5.38 -14.79
C SER A 80 -20.01 4.04 -14.09
N VAL A 81 -20.69 3.09 -14.76
CA VAL A 81 -20.86 1.72 -14.27
C VAL A 81 -19.51 1.06 -14.00
N PHE A 82 -18.59 1.09 -14.97
CA PHE A 82 -17.25 0.50 -14.80
C PHE A 82 -16.46 1.15 -13.65
N VAL A 83 -16.50 2.48 -13.52
CA VAL A 83 -15.83 3.20 -12.44
C VAL A 83 -16.39 2.80 -11.07
N SER A 84 -17.70 2.62 -10.96
CA SER A 84 -18.35 2.16 -9.72
C SER A 84 -17.91 0.74 -9.33
N VAL A 85 -17.85 -0.18 -10.29
CA VAL A 85 -17.34 -1.55 -10.08
C VAL A 85 -15.88 -1.54 -9.65
N LYS A 86 -15.03 -0.79 -10.37
CA LYS A 86 -13.61 -0.65 -10.06
C LYS A 86 -13.41 -0.13 -8.63
N THR A 87 -14.17 0.89 -8.25
CA THR A 87 -14.12 1.47 -6.89
C THR A 87 -14.52 0.45 -5.84
N THR A 88 -15.59 -0.30 -6.08
CA THR A 88 -16.08 -1.34 -5.17
C THR A 88 -15.05 -2.46 -4.97
N ILE A 89 -14.40 -2.92 -6.04
CA ILE A 89 -13.35 -3.95 -5.97
C ILE A 89 -12.14 -3.43 -5.20
N GLN A 90 -11.70 -2.20 -5.48
CA GLN A 90 -10.60 -1.58 -4.76
C GLN A 90 -10.92 -1.41 -3.27
N GLN A 91 -12.14 -1.00 -2.93
CA GLN A 91 -12.59 -0.90 -1.55
C GLN A 91 -12.61 -2.26 -0.85
N LYS A 92 -13.11 -3.31 -1.52
CA LYS A 92 -13.11 -4.68 -0.97
C LYS A 92 -11.68 -5.19 -0.73
N ALA A 93 -10.76 -4.93 -1.66
CA ALA A 93 -9.35 -5.28 -1.50
C ALA A 93 -8.70 -4.55 -0.32
N ARG A 94 -9.00 -3.24 -0.15
CA ARG A 94 -8.55 -2.46 1.01
C ARG A 94 -9.12 -2.98 2.33
N GLN A 95 -10.41 -3.35 2.37
CA GLN A 95 -11.00 -3.93 3.58
C GLN A 95 -10.39 -5.29 3.94
N GLN A 96 -10.11 -6.12 2.94
CA GLN A 96 -9.43 -7.40 3.13
C GLN A 96 -8.01 -7.25 3.68
N SER A 97 -7.26 -6.22 3.26
CA SER A 97 -5.93 -5.94 3.81
C SER A 97 -5.97 -5.23 5.17
N ALA A 98 -6.98 -4.41 5.44
CA ALA A 98 -7.14 -3.70 6.71
C ALA A 98 -7.48 -4.64 7.88
N GLY A 99 -8.32 -5.65 7.66
CA GLY A 99 -8.80 -6.56 8.71
C GLY A 99 -7.68 -7.18 9.57
N PRO A 100 -6.68 -7.84 8.98
CA PRO A 100 -5.54 -8.40 9.71
C PRO A 100 -4.76 -7.35 10.49
N VAL A 101 -4.57 -6.15 9.93
CA VAL A 101 -3.85 -5.04 10.60
C VAL A 101 -4.61 -4.57 11.84
N LYS A 102 -5.94 -4.42 11.74
CA LYS A 102 -6.79 -4.04 12.88
C LYS A 102 -6.75 -5.08 14.01
N VAL A 103 -6.78 -6.36 13.65
CA VAL A 103 -6.68 -7.46 14.63
C VAL A 103 -5.31 -7.46 15.31
N ALA A 104 -4.23 -7.33 14.54
CA ALA A 104 -2.88 -7.24 15.08
C ALA A 104 -2.75 -6.06 16.05
N LEU A 105 -3.21 -4.88 15.63
CA LEU A 105 -3.21 -3.68 16.45
C LEU A 105 -3.98 -3.86 17.77
N LYS A 106 -5.18 -4.44 17.72
CA LYS A 106 -5.97 -4.71 18.94
C LYS A 106 -5.23 -5.65 19.89
N ASN A 107 -4.59 -6.69 19.37
CA ASN A 107 -3.81 -7.63 20.18
C ASN A 107 -2.59 -6.94 20.82
N ASP A 108 -1.86 -6.13 20.05
CA ASP A 108 -0.70 -5.38 20.54
C ASP A 108 -1.10 -4.36 21.61
N ILE A 109 -2.24 -3.69 21.42
CA ILE A 109 -2.86 -2.80 22.41
C ILE A 109 -3.15 -3.55 23.72
N CYS A 110 -3.79 -4.72 23.66
CA CYS A 110 -4.07 -5.54 24.85
C CYS A 110 -2.77 -5.94 25.55
N ARG A 111 -1.76 -6.37 24.80
CA ARG A 111 -0.45 -6.77 25.33
C ARG A 111 0.26 -5.61 26.04
N ILE A 112 0.16 -4.38 25.52
CA ILE A 112 0.70 -3.19 26.21
C ILE A 112 -0.05 -2.95 27.52
N HIS A 113 -1.38 -3.03 27.53
CA HIS A 113 -2.15 -2.85 28.76
C HIS A 113 -1.76 -3.86 29.84
N GLU A 114 -1.56 -5.12 29.47
CA GLU A 114 -1.08 -6.17 30.37
C GLU A 114 0.31 -5.83 30.92
N LEU A 115 1.26 -5.44 30.07
CA LEU A 115 2.61 -5.06 30.51
C LEU A 115 2.61 -3.82 31.42
N ILE A 116 1.82 -2.79 31.10
CA ILE A 116 1.68 -1.61 31.96
C ILE A 116 1.16 -2.03 33.34
N THR A 117 0.21 -2.96 33.40
CA THR A 117 -0.34 -3.48 34.66
C THR A 117 0.74 -4.22 35.47
N VAL A 118 1.51 -5.09 34.82
CA VAL A 118 2.63 -5.82 35.44
C VAL A 118 3.69 -4.86 35.99
N VAL A 119 4.02 -3.80 35.25
CA VAL A 119 4.94 -2.77 35.71
C VAL A 119 4.39 -2.01 36.92
N ASP A 120 3.14 -1.56 36.86
CA ASP A 120 2.49 -0.84 37.98
C ASP A 120 2.37 -1.74 39.24
N GLU A 121 2.18 -3.05 39.08
CA GLU A 121 2.24 -4.02 40.18
C GLU A 121 3.64 -4.22 40.74
N SER A 122 4.65 -4.26 39.87
CA SER A 122 6.06 -4.37 40.27
C SER A 122 6.49 -3.20 41.16
N PHE A 123 5.97 -1.99 40.89
CA PHE A 123 6.22 -0.81 41.72
C PHE A 123 5.54 -0.84 43.10
N LYS A 124 4.55 -1.73 43.33
CA LYS A 124 3.90 -1.90 44.64
C LYS A 124 4.66 -2.87 45.55
N LEU A 125 5.63 -3.60 45.01
CA LEU A 125 6.44 -4.55 45.77
C LEU A 125 7.49 -3.82 46.62
N GLU A 126 7.78 -4.37 47.79
CA GLU A 126 8.79 -3.82 48.72
C GLU A 126 10.21 -3.89 48.14
N ASN A 127 10.49 -4.89 47.31
CA ASN A 127 11.77 -5.06 46.64
C ASN A 127 11.58 -5.22 45.13
N VAL A 128 11.75 -4.11 44.41
CA VAL A 128 11.51 -4.05 42.96
C VAL A 128 12.69 -4.67 42.22
N ASN A 129 12.41 -5.62 41.33
CA ASN A 129 13.43 -6.24 40.49
C ASN A 129 13.81 -5.32 39.31
N MET A 130 14.98 -4.71 39.42
CA MET A 130 15.51 -3.76 38.42
C MET A 130 15.73 -4.38 37.04
N ALA A 131 16.19 -5.65 37.00
CA ALA A 131 16.45 -6.34 35.74
C ALA A 131 15.13 -6.65 35.01
N ALA A 132 14.09 -7.06 35.76
CA ALA A 132 12.76 -7.27 35.22
C ALA A 132 12.16 -5.97 34.67
N LEU A 133 12.23 -4.86 35.44
CA LEU A 133 11.74 -3.56 34.95
C LEU A 133 12.45 -3.07 33.68
N GLN A 134 13.75 -3.33 33.56
CA GLN A 134 14.51 -2.97 32.36
C GLN A 134 14.08 -3.82 31.15
N LEU A 135 13.75 -5.09 31.37
CA LEU A 135 13.19 -5.96 30.33
C LEU A 135 11.79 -5.47 29.91
N ASP A 136 10.91 -5.22 30.87
CA ASP A 136 9.54 -4.73 30.60
C ASP A 136 9.55 -3.39 29.86
N LYS A 137 10.48 -2.49 30.20
CA LYS A 137 10.70 -1.23 29.46
C LYS A 137 11.03 -1.49 27.99
N ASN A 138 11.94 -2.43 27.72
CA ASN A 138 12.35 -2.75 26.35
C ASN A 138 11.20 -3.38 25.57
N ASP A 139 10.42 -4.25 26.21
CA ASP A 139 9.23 -4.88 25.61
C ASP A 139 8.14 -3.86 25.29
N LEU A 140 7.83 -2.95 26.23
CA LEU A 140 6.91 -1.83 26.00
C LEU A 140 7.32 -0.99 24.79
N GLN A 141 8.62 -0.70 24.67
CA GLN A 141 9.14 0.11 23.58
C GLN A 141 9.13 -0.64 22.24
N SER A 142 9.38 -1.95 22.26
CA SER A 142 9.28 -2.82 21.08
C SER A 142 7.84 -2.87 20.55
N ILE A 143 6.86 -3.11 21.42
CA ILE A 143 5.45 -3.22 21.00
C ILE A 143 4.92 -1.86 20.55
N LEU A 144 5.32 -0.76 21.20
CA LEU A 144 4.96 0.59 20.77
C LEU A 144 5.39 0.87 19.33
N ASN A 145 6.60 0.46 18.95
CA ASN A 145 7.08 0.62 17.56
C ASN A 145 6.21 -0.20 16.58
N ILE A 146 5.83 -1.43 16.94
CA ILE A 146 4.94 -2.28 16.12
C ILE A 146 3.57 -1.63 15.94
N ILE A 147 3.01 -1.05 17.01
CA ILE A 147 1.73 -0.31 16.97
C ILE A 147 1.84 0.88 16.01
N CYS A 148 2.90 1.69 16.11
CA CYS A 148 3.14 2.82 15.22
C CYS A 148 3.24 2.39 13.75
N ASP A 149 3.96 1.30 13.47
CA ASP A 149 4.09 0.75 12.11
C ASP A 149 2.75 0.24 11.57
N ASN A 150 1.98 -0.47 12.40
CA ASN A 150 0.65 -0.97 12.03
C ASN A 150 -0.35 0.17 11.80
N MET A 151 -0.24 1.26 12.56
CA MET A 151 -1.04 2.46 12.34
C MET A 151 -0.69 3.19 11.06
N ALA A 152 0.61 3.32 10.74
CA ALA A 152 1.03 3.87 9.46
C ALA A 152 0.52 3.02 8.27
N LYS A 153 0.59 1.69 8.40
CA LYS A 153 -0.01 0.76 7.41
C LYS A 153 -1.51 0.96 7.29
N LEU A 154 -2.24 1.04 8.42
CA LEU A 154 -3.69 1.21 8.41
C LEU A 154 -4.09 2.55 7.76
N GLY A 155 -3.37 3.63 8.06
CA GLY A 155 -3.57 4.95 7.44
C GLY A 155 -3.32 4.96 5.93
N SER A 156 -2.49 4.05 5.41
CA SER A 156 -2.30 3.88 3.96
C SER A 156 -3.42 3.10 3.27
N ILE A 157 -4.19 2.30 4.03
CA ILE A 157 -5.22 1.40 3.52
C ILE A 157 -6.61 2.02 3.63
N GLU A 158 -6.88 2.72 4.72
CA GLU A 158 -8.23 3.12 5.11
C GLU A 158 -8.50 4.62 4.91
N THR A 159 -9.75 4.97 4.58
CA THR A 159 -10.16 6.37 4.47
C THR A 159 -10.37 6.99 5.85
N GLN A 160 -10.25 8.32 5.91
CA GLN A 160 -10.21 9.12 7.14
C GLN A 160 -11.40 8.88 8.10
N GLU A 161 -12.58 8.49 7.60
CA GLU A 161 -13.76 8.26 8.46
C GLU A 161 -13.69 6.97 9.30
N GLN A 162 -13.06 5.90 8.81
CA GLN A 162 -13.01 4.61 9.53
C GLN A 162 -11.82 4.52 10.52
N GLY A 163 -10.80 5.37 10.35
CA GLY A 163 -9.60 5.39 11.20
C GLY A 163 -9.80 6.06 12.57
N ASN A 164 -10.82 6.91 12.73
CA ASN A 164 -10.94 7.79 13.90
C ASN A 164 -11.09 7.07 15.25
N LEU A 165 -11.84 5.96 15.30
CA LEU A 165 -12.06 5.23 16.56
C LEU A 165 -10.77 4.54 17.04
N ILE A 166 -10.03 3.94 16.11
CA ILE A 166 -8.77 3.23 16.42
C ILE A 166 -7.67 4.24 16.78
N GLN A 167 -7.67 5.40 16.14
CA GLN A 167 -6.70 6.47 16.39
C GLN A 167 -6.74 6.95 17.85
N GLU A 168 -7.93 7.15 18.42
CA GLU A 168 -8.08 7.62 19.80
C GLU A 168 -7.51 6.62 20.83
N ASP A 169 -7.81 5.33 20.64
CA ASP A 169 -7.28 4.24 21.49
C ASP A 169 -5.75 4.16 21.39
N VAL A 170 -5.21 4.25 20.17
CA VAL A 170 -3.75 4.28 19.97
C VAL A 170 -3.13 5.48 20.66
N ASP A 171 -3.68 6.68 20.48
CA ASP A 171 -3.12 7.90 21.09
C ASP A 171 -3.17 7.84 22.63
N ALA A 172 -4.24 7.27 23.20
CA ALA A 172 -4.32 7.00 24.63
C ALA A 172 -3.21 6.06 25.11
N ILE A 173 -2.96 4.98 24.37
CA ILE A 173 -1.94 3.98 24.71
C ILE A 173 -0.53 4.53 24.56
N ILE A 174 -0.25 5.27 23.49
CA ILE A 174 1.04 5.95 23.29
C ILE A 174 1.36 6.81 24.52
N ARG A 175 0.39 7.62 24.98
CA ARG A 175 0.55 8.43 26.21
C ARG A 175 0.80 7.58 27.45
N ALA A 176 0.07 6.48 27.62
CA ALA A 176 0.24 5.58 28.75
C ALA A 176 1.63 4.93 28.78
N VAL A 177 2.12 4.45 27.63
CA VAL A 177 3.47 3.86 27.50
C VAL A 177 4.56 4.87 27.83
N TYR A 178 4.48 6.09 27.29
CA TYR A 178 5.47 7.13 27.59
C TYR A 178 5.51 7.47 29.08
N ASN A 179 4.35 7.56 29.73
CA ASN A 179 4.27 7.76 31.17
C ASN A 179 4.90 6.59 31.95
N CYS A 180 4.63 5.36 31.54
CA CYS A 180 5.19 4.15 32.14
C CYS A 180 6.72 4.09 32.01
N ILE A 181 7.25 4.28 30.80
CA ILE A 181 8.69 4.32 30.54
C ILE A 181 9.36 5.44 31.34
N ARG A 182 8.72 6.62 31.45
CA ARG A 182 9.23 7.73 32.25
C ARG A 182 9.32 7.35 33.74
N LYS A 183 8.31 6.70 34.30
CA LYS A 183 8.34 6.20 35.69
C LYS A 183 9.50 5.23 35.90
N ILE A 184 9.66 4.25 34.99
CA ILE A 184 10.77 3.29 35.05
C ILE A 184 12.11 4.01 35.03
N ASN A 185 12.33 4.92 34.09
CA ASN A 185 13.59 5.66 34.00
C ASN A 185 13.91 6.47 35.26
N LEU A 186 12.89 7.12 35.84
CA LEU A 186 13.06 7.89 37.07
C LEU A 186 13.50 6.99 38.23
N PHE A 187 12.83 5.85 38.41
CA PHE A 187 13.17 4.88 39.45
C PHE A 187 14.57 4.28 39.26
N LEU A 188 14.91 3.87 38.03
CA LEU A 188 16.24 3.34 37.71
C LEU A 188 17.34 4.36 38.02
N HIS A 189 17.11 5.63 37.71
CA HIS A 189 18.06 6.71 37.98
C HIS A 189 18.22 6.97 39.49
N GLU A 190 17.13 7.01 40.25
CA GLU A 190 17.16 7.20 41.72
C GLU A 190 17.94 6.07 42.41
N GLN A 191 17.71 4.82 42.02
CA GLN A 191 18.44 3.69 42.60
C GLN A 191 19.92 3.71 42.23
N GLN A 192 20.26 4.10 41.00
CA GLN A 192 21.66 4.25 40.61
C GLN A 192 22.36 5.39 41.38
N ALA A 193 21.65 6.49 41.65
CA ALA A 193 22.15 7.58 42.47
C ALA A 193 22.39 7.13 43.92
N PHE A 194 21.46 6.39 44.52
CA PHE A 194 21.60 5.85 45.87
C PHE A 194 22.82 4.92 46.01
N VAL A 195 23.01 3.99 45.06
CA VAL A 195 24.18 3.10 45.05
C VAL A 195 25.50 3.88 44.91
N LYS A 196 25.52 4.93 44.08
CA LYS A 196 26.70 5.81 43.94
C LYS A 196 27.01 6.56 45.23
N SER A 197 26.00 7.08 45.94
CA SER A 197 26.19 7.77 47.22
C SER A 197 26.75 6.85 48.30
N LEU A 198 26.27 5.60 48.39
CA LEU A 198 26.80 4.60 49.32
C LEU A 198 28.28 4.24 49.04
N HIS A 199 28.67 4.18 47.77
CA HIS A 199 30.07 3.91 47.39
C HIS A 199 31.03 5.04 47.78
N ILE A 200 30.56 6.29 47.77
CA ILE A 200 31.38 7.46 48.15
C ILE A 200 31.60 7.50 49.66
N GLU A 201 30.60 7.16 50.47
CA GLU A 201 30.72 7.16 51.93
C GLU A 201 31.63 6.04 52.46
N ASN A 202 31.62 4.84 51.85
CA ASN A 202 32.49 3.74 52.26
C ASN A 202 33.96 3.88 51.82
N SER A 203 34.28 4.79 50.89
CA SER A 203 35.66 5.03 50.43
C SER A 203 36.38 6.14 51.20
N THR A 204 35.73 6.77 52.20
CA THR A 204 36.28 7.91 52.96
C THR A 204 36.57 7.55 54.43
N PHE A 205 37.15 6.37 54.67
CA PHE A 205 37.82 6.09 55.95
C PHE A 205 39.33 6.25 55.76
N PRO A 206 39.99 7.23 56.41
CA PRO A 206 41.46 7.28 56.43
C PRO A 206 41.96 6.14 57.33
N SER A 207 42.55 5.11 56.71
CA SER A 207 43.42 4.18 57.44
C SER A 207 44.70 4.92 57.83
N GLU A 208 44.67 5.61 58.97
CA GLU A 208 45.87 6.01 59.68
C GLU A 208 46.53 4.77 60.29
N THR A 209 47.47 4.16 59.56
CA THR A 209 48.57 3.41 60.17
C THR A 209 49.89 3.94 59.62
N ASN A 210 50.47 4.86 60.39
CA ASN A 210 51.84 5.32 60.28
C ASN A 210 52.82 4.13 60.30
N THR A 211 53.57 3.91 59.21
CA THR A 211 54.96 3.43 59.24
C THR A 211 55.74 3.99 58.03
N PRO A 212 57.01 4.43 58.20
CA PRO A 212 57.77 5.15 57.18
C PRO A 212 58.50 4.23 56.18
N PRO A 213 58.95 4.75 55.02
CA PRO A 213 59.35 3.96 53.86
C PRO A 213 60.84 3.56 53.90
N GLU A 214 61.15 2.30 53.61
CA GLU A 214 62.50 1.92 53.21
C GLU A 214 62.79 2.40 51.78
N THR A 215 63.83 3.20 51.69
CA THR A 215 64.39 3.78 50.47
C THR A 215 65.38 2.80 49.84
N ILE A 216 65.16 2.43 48.58
CA ILE A 216 66.25 1.98 47.70
C ILE A 216 66.36 3.01 46.56
N ASN A 217 67.43 3.80 46.61
CA ASN A 217 67.82 4.77 45.59
C ASN A 217 68.27 4.05 44.30
N THR A 218 67.96 4.59 43.12
CA THR A 218 68.94 5.39 42.34
C THR A 218 68.44 5.83 40.95
N MET A 219 68.61 7.14 40.73
CA MET A 219 68.80 7.90 39.48
C MET A 219 67.61 8.19 38.51
N SER A 220 67.52 9.47 38.18
CA SER A 220 66.71 10.14 37.15
C SER A 220 67.46 11.44 36.76
N PRO A 221 67.20 12.14 35.64
CA PRO A 221 66.57 11.81 34.33
C PRO A 221 67.46 12.40 33.16
N PRO A 222 67.05 12.85 31.93
CA PRO A 222 65.80 13.51 31.44
C PRO A 222 65.16 12.76 30.23
N GLY A 223 63.97 13.01 29.68
CA GLY A 223 62.92 14.02 29.76
C GLY A 223 62.03 13.87 28.49
N ASN A 224 60.79 14.34 28.58
CA ASN A 224 59.79 14.60 27.51
C ASN A 224 58.72 13.55 27.12
N GLN A 225 57.55 13.73 27.76
CA GLN A 225 56.22 14.11 27.23
C GLN A 225 55.39 13.19 26.29
N HIS A 226 54.11 13.05 26.72
CA HIS A 226 52.83 12.86 26.00
C HIS A 226 52.17 11.46 25.94
N GLN A 227 51.13 11.30 26.80
CA GLN A 227 49.72 10.87 26.57
C GLN A 227 49.43 9.91 25.39
N HIS A 228 48.76 8.74 25.47
CA HIS A 228 47.40 8.36 25.95
C HIS A 228 47.24 6.79 25.96
N PRO A 229 46.09 6.15 26.34
CA PRO A 229 46.01 4.85 27.04
C PRO A 229 45.98 3.58 26.15
N PRO A 230 46.10 2.36 26.73
CA PRO A 230 45.91 1.11 25.99
C PRO A 230 44.42 0.76 25.82
N GLU A 231 44.03 0.44 24.58
CA GLU A 231 42.78 -0.24 24.23
C GLU A 231 42.77 -1.66 24.80
N ASN A 232 41.71 -2.04 25.51
CA ASN A 232 41.39 -3.44 25.80
C ASN A 232 40.57 -4.00 24.63
N THR A 233 41.17 -4.96 23.92
CA THR A 233 40.54 -5.76 22.88
C THR A 233 39.86 -6.98 23.51
N GLU A 234 38.53 -7.07 23.43
CA GLU A 234 37.84 -8.36 23.60
C GLU A 234 37.91 -9.16 22.30
N THR A 235 38.32 -10.41 22.43
CA THR A 235 38.55 -11.37 21.35
C THR A 235 37.22 -12.01 20.94
N ILE A 236 36.77 -11.81 19.70
CA ILE A 236 35.72 -12.63 19.07
C ILE A 236 36.38 -13.51 18.01
N ASN A 237 36.34 -14.82 18.25
CA ASN A 237 36.72 -15.86 17.29
C ASN A 237 35.58 -16.10 16.29
N THR A 238 35.81 -15.86 15.00
CA THR A 238 35.13 -16.58 13.92
C THR A 238 36.11 -16.85 12.79
N MET A 239 36.36 -18.12 12.50
CA MET A 239 37.17 -18.58 11.39
C MET A 239 36.48 -18.36 10.05
N SER A 240 37.22 -17.88 9.05
CA SER A 240 37.03 -18.21 7.62
C SER A 240 38.37 -18.01 6.86
N PRO A 241 38.64 -18.80 5.79
CA PRO A 241 40.00 -19.07 5.25
C PRO A 241 40.47 -18.02 4.20
N PRO A 242 41.74 -18.08 3.71
CA PRO A 242 42.57 -16.90 3.46
C PRO A 242 42.68 -16.40 2.01
N GLY A 243 43.08 -15.13 1.88
CA GLY A 243 43.98 -14.62 0.84
C GLY A 243 43.32 -13.83 -0.30
N ASN A 244 43.54 -12.52 -0.40
CA ASN A 244 44.76 -11.91 -0.92
C ASN A 244 44.74 -10.38 -0.79
N GLN A 245 45.95 -9.83 -0.70
CA GLN A 245 46.30 -8.45 -0.40
C GLN A 245 46.12 -7.49 -1.60
N HIS A 246 45.81 -6.21 -1.34
CA HIS A 246 46.71 -5.06 -1.56
C HIS A 246 45.97 -3.69 -1.49
N GLN A 247 46.30 -2.94 -0.42
CA GLN A 247 46.74 -1.54 -0.34
C GLN A 247 46.17 -0.37 -1.20
N HIS A 248 45.84 0.69 -0.44
CA HIS A 248 45.84 2.16 -0.70
C HIS A 248 44.63 2.89 -1.32
N THR A 249 44.08 3.81 -0.50
CA THR A 249 43.16 4.97 -0.71
C THR A 249 43.83 6.15 -1.46
N PRO A 250 43.17 7.31 -1.69
CA PRO A 250 41.83 7.62 -2.25
C PRO A 250 41.92 8.67 -3.39
N GLU A 251 40.95 8.77 -4.32
CA GLU A 251 40.66 10.06 -4.98
C GLU A 251 39.32 10.06 -5.74
N ASN A 252 38.68 11.23 -5.69
CA ASN A 252 37.39 11.55 -6.26
C ASN A 252 37.62 12.14 -7.67
N THR A 253 37.01 11.58 -8.71
CA THR A 253 36.82 12.31 -9.97
C THR A 253 35.66 11.72 -10.77
N GLU A 254 34.61 12.52 -10.93
CA GLU A 254 33.59 12.32 -11.94
C GLU A 254 34.23 12.36 -13.33
N THR A 255 34.08 11.30 -14.11
CA THR A 255 34.15 11.38 -15.57
C THR A 255 33.17 10.38 -16.16
N ILE A 256 32.05 10.90 -16.67
CA ILE A 256 31.13 10.18 -17.55
C ILE A 256 31.89 9.88 -18.84
N ASN A 257 32.13 8.61 -19.13
CA ASN A 257 32.50 8.15 -20.46
C ASN A 257 31.54 7.04 -20.89
N THR A 258 30.70 7.41 -21.85
CA THR A 258 29.90 6.55 -22.70
C THR A 258 30.82 5.67 -23.55
N MET A 259 30.75 4.36 -23.35
CA MET A 259 31.31 3.37 -24.28
C MET A 259 30.37 2.17 -24.35
N SER A 260 29.77 1.97 -25.51
CA SER A 260 29.30 0.67 -26.00
C SER A 260 29.69 0.61 -27.48
N PRO A 261 29.94 -0.56 -28.10
CA PRO A 261 30.23 -1.91 -27.58
C PRO A 261 31.49 -2.53 -28.26
N PRO A 262 31.87 -3.78 -27.96
CA PRO A 262 32.48 -4.63 -28.97
C PRO A 262 31.50 -5.73 -29.38
N GLY A 263 31.14 -5.72 -30.66
CA GLY A 263 30.42 -6.82 -31.29
C GLY A 263 31.29 -8.07 -31.35
N ASN A 264 30.65 -9.22 -31.19
CA ASN A 264 31.11 -10.46 -31.80
C ASN A 264 29.92 -11.16 -32.46
N GLN A 265 30.18 -11.58 -33.68
CA GLN A 265 29.22 -12.05 -34.65
C GLN A 265 28.91 -13.54 -34.51
N HIS A 266 27.77 -13.91 -35.12
CA HIS A 266 27.47 -15.19 -35.76
C HIS A 266 27.32 -16.44 -34.87
N GLN A 267 26.08 -16.92 -34.73
CA GLN A 267 25.59 -18.16 -35.38
C GLN A 267 24.11 -18.44 -35.03
N HIS A 268 23.21 -18.32 -36.01
CA HIS A 268 22.02 -19.16 -36.18
C HIS A 268 22.40 -20.21 -37.26
N PRO A 269 21.85 -21.45 -37.31
CA PRO A 269 20.42 -21.73 -37.63
C PRO A 269 19.93 -23.12 -37.09
N PRO A 270 18.83 -23.78 -37.57
CA PRO A 270 17.80 -23.36 -38.53
C PRO A 270 16.34 -23.58 -38.11
N GLU A 271 15.46 -22.78 -38.73
CA GLU A 271 14.06 -23.06 -38.99
C GLU A 271 13.90 -24.28 -39.92
N THR A 272 12.88 -25.11 -39.68
CA THR A 272 12.36 -26.02 -40.70
C THR A 272 11.01 -25.53 -41.17
N ILE A 273 11.02 -25.10 -42.43
CA ILE A 273 9.87 -24.92 -43.31
C ILE A 273 9.27 -26.31 -43.58
N ASN A 274 7.97 -26.48 -43.37
CA ASN A 274 7.22 -27.46 -44.15
C ASN A 274 5.99 -26.78 -44.77
N THR A 275 6.13 -26.56 -46.07
CA THR A 275 5.10 -26.18 -47.03
C THR A 275 3.95 -27.19 -47.03
N ASN A 276 2.71 -26.71 -46.99
CA ASN A 276 1.61 -27.17 -47.85
C ASN A 276 0.36 -26.30 -47.64
N THR A 277 -0.10 -25.68 -48.72
CA THR A 277 -1.41 -25.02 -48.89
C THR A 277 -1.96 -25.44 -50.27
N PRO A 278 -3.27 -25.30 -50.56
CA PRO A 278 -4.44 -26.00 -50.01
C PRO A 278 -5.17 -26.77 -51.15
N PRO A 279 -6.44 -27.19 -50.98
CA PRO A 279 -7.40 -26.61 -51.94
C PRO A 279 -8.77 -26.22 -51.35
N ASP A 280 -9.34 -25.20 -51.99
CA ASP A 280 -10.74 -24.80 -51.98
C ASP A 280 -11.71 -25.98 -52.20
N ILE A 281 -12.77 -26.05 -51.40
CA ILE A 281 -14.07 -26.56 -51.85
C ILE A 281 -15.19 -25.67 -51.30
N ASN A 282 -15.72 -24.87 -52.21
CA ASN A 282 -17.05 -24.28 -52.21
C ASN A 282 -18.08 -25.35 -52.56
N THR A 283 -19.09 -25.58 -51.72
CA THR A 283 -20.37 -26.18 -52.13
C THR A 283 -21.52 -25.66 -51.27
N ASN A 284 -22.30 -24.76 -51.86
CA ASN A 284 -23.75 -24.83 -52.03
C ASN A 284 -24.60 -25.50 -50.92
N THR A 285 -25.52 -24.68 -50.40
CA THR A 285 -26.91 -24.99 -49.97
C THR A 285 -27.59 -26.08 -50.82
N PRO A 286 -28.62 -26.81 -50.33
CA PRO A 286 -30.02 -26.32 -50.40
C PRO A 286 -30.96 -26.92 -49.29
N PRO A 287 -32.32 -26.90 -49.39
CA PRO A 287 -33.21 -26.14 -48.49
C PRO A 287 -34.34 -27.01 -47.88
N GLU A 288 -35.46 -26.37 -47.49
CA GLU A 288 -36.77 -26.95 -47.09
C GLU A 288 -36.83 -27.54 -45.67
N ASP A 289 -37.89 -27.44 -44.89
CA ASP A 289 -39.19 -26.77 -44.97
C ASP A 289 -39.76 -26.85 -43.54
N THR A 290 -40.67 -25.93 -43.18
CA THR A 290 -41.95 -26.21 -42.46
C THR A 290 -42.43 -24.99 -41.66
N ASP A 291 -43.57 -24.49 -42.15
CA ASP A 291 -44.80 -24.23 -41.40
C ASP A 291 -44.92 -23.04 -40.44
N THR A 292 -45.55 -22.00 -41.01
CA THR A 292 -46.86 -21.44 -40.61
C THR A 292 -47.19 -21.17 -39.13
N ILE A 293 -47.44 -19.88 -38.90
CA ILE A 293 -48.59 -19.27 -38.17
C ILE A 293 -48.63 -19.42 -36.65
N ASN A 294 -48.47 -18.29 -35.94
CA ASN A 294 -49.56 -17.77 -35.11
C ASN A 294 -49.40 -16.27 -34.79
N THR A 295 -50.24 -15.49 -35.46
CA THR A 295 -50.74 -14.19 -35.01
C THR A 295 -51.65 -14.37 -33.80
N MET A 296 -51.42 -13.63 -32.72
CA MET A 296 -52.50 -13.16 -31.83
C MET A 296 -51.96 -12.02 -30.95
N SER A 297 -52.41 -10.80 -31.25
CA SER A 297 -52.43 -9.68 -30.29
C SER A 297 -53.79 -9.67 -29.55
N PRO A 298 -54.02 -8.76 -28.60
CA PRO A 298 -53.82 -8.91 -27.15
C PRO A 298 -55.18 -8.93 -26.40
N PRO A 299 -55.20 -8.82 -25.05
CA PRO A 299 -56.33 -8.08 -24.46
C PRO A 299 -55.92 -7.01 -23.45
N GLU A 300 -56.85 -6.07 -23.33
CA GLU A 300 -56.79 -4.77 -22.70
C GLU A 300 -57.03 -4.78 -21.17
N THR A 301 -56.65 -3.65 -20.57
CA THR A 301 -57.31 -2.88 -19.48
C THR A 301 -57.95 -3.60 -18.29
N ASN A 302 -57.48 -3.25 -17.08
CA ASN A 302 -58.35 -3.10 -15.90
C ASN A 302 -57.76 -2.10 -14.89
N THR A 303 -58.44 -0.96 -14.79
CA THR A 303 -58.50 -0.03 -13.63
C THR A 303 -60.01 0.24 -13.42
N PRO A 304 -60.50 0.80 -12.29
CA PRO A 304 -60.04 0.91 -10.88
C PRO A 304 -61.14 0.33 -9.93
N PRO A 305 -61.27 0.73 -8.63
CA PRO A 305 -62.03 1.95 -8.33
C PRO A 305 -61.54 2.79 -7.13
N GLU A 306 -62.08 4.00 -7.11
CA GLU A 306 -61.96 5.11 -6.17
C GLU A 306 -62.35 4.78 -4.71
N THR A 307 -61.83 5.56 -3.76
CA THR A 307 -62.55 5.84 -2.51
C THR A 307 -62.14 7.20 -1.92
N ILE A 308 -62.98 8.19 -2.24
CA ILE A 308 -63.56 9.27 -1.40
C ILE A 308 -62.69 10.05 -0.40
N SER A 309 -62.68 11.35 -0.67
CA SER A 309 -62.34 12.46 0.21
C SER A 309 -63.46 12.72 1.23
N THR A 310 -63.11 12.96 2.50
CA THR A 310 -63.99 13.64 3.47
C THR A 310 -63.19 14.68 4.25
N THR A 311 -63.68 15.92 4.16
CA THR A 311 -63.30 17.17 4.82
C THR A 311 -63.40 17.17 6.36
N SER A 312 -62.39 17.76 7.01
CA SER A 312 -62.36 18.79 8.11
C SER A 312 -63.30 18.68 9.34
N PRO A 313 -63.16 19.52 10.40
CA PRO A 313 -62.09 20.47 10.79
C PRO A 313 -61.60 20.32 12.25
N SER A 314 -60.49 20.99 12.59
CA SER A 314 -60.34 21.86 13.78
C SER A 314 -59.06 22.68 13.69
#